data_AF-A0A6G1CME8-F1
#
_entry.id   AF-A0A6G1CME8-F1
#
_cell.length_a   1.000
_cell.length_b   1.000
_cell.length_c   1.000
_cell.angle_alpha   90.00
_cell.angle_beta   90.00
_cell.angle_gamma   90.00
#
_symmetry.space_group_name_H-M   'P 1'
#
loop_
_entity.id
_entity.type
_entity.pdbx_description
1 polymer ?
#
loop_
_entity_poly.entity_id
_entity_poly.type
_entity_poly.pdbx_seq_one_letter_code
_entity_poly.pdbx_strand_id
1 'polypeptide(L)' 'MKEFRNHTQNGKPIAEYHDEFQRLARYSPDDVNTEKKKMVWFVEGLDEPIKYKLASVDYKDIKAELLSIDPSSITS' A
#
# COMPACT_ATOMS: atom_id res chain seq x y z
N MET A 1 14.93 2.99 -9.24
CA MET A 1 14.12 4.19 -8.92
C MET A 1 14.10 4.40 -7.40
N LYS A 2 14.61 5.52 -6.88
CA LYS A 2 14.66 5.83 -5.43
C LYS A 2 13.28 6.26 -4.90
N GLU A 3 12.44 6.80 -5.78
CA GLU A 3 11.10 7.32 -5.45
C GLU A 3 10.12 6.23 -5.01
N PHE A 4 10.12 5.06 -5.66
CA PHE A 4 9.25 3.95 -5.26
C PHE A 4 9.58 3.41 -3.85
N ARG A 5 10.87 3.31 -3.53
CA ARG A 5 11.35 2.79 -2.23
C ARG A 5 11.15 3.75 -1.07
N ASN A 6 11.02 5.05 -1.35
CA ASN A 6 10.74 6.07 -0.34
C ASN A 6 9.26 6.46 -0.30
N HIS A 7 8.39 5.81 -1.11
CA HIS A 7 6.99 6.17 -1.18
C HIS A 7 6.23 5.59 0.01
N THR A 8 5.77 6.47 0.89
CA THR A 8 5.00 6.14 2.07
C THR A 8 3.62 6.81 2.01
N GLN A 9 2.64 6.21 2.68
CA GLN A 9 1.28 6.71 2.78
C GLN A 9 1.26 8.10 3.43
N ASN A 10 2.06 8.31 4.48
CA ASN A 10 2.31 9.62 5.07
C ASN A 10 1.01 10.36 5.45
N GLY A 11 0.04 9.65 6.01
CA GLY A 11 -1.28 10.20 6.38
C GLY A 11 -2.25 10.43 5.23
N LYS A 12 -1.88 10.12 3.98
CA LYS A 12 -2.81 10.17 2.84
C LYS A 12 -3.86 9.06 2.94
N PRO A 13 -5.04 9.22 2.29
CA PRO A 13 -5.99 8.14 2.14
C PRO A 13 -5.36 6.94 1.44
N ILE A 14 -5.67 5.74 1.92
CA ILE A 14 -5.18 4.47 1.35
C ILE A 14 -5.49 4.36 -0.14
N ALA A 15 -6.66 4.85 -0.58
CA ALA A 15 -7.06 4.82 -1.99
C ALA A 15 -6.12 5.66 -2.88
N GLU A 16 -5.72 6.84 -2.42
CA GLU A 16 -4.76 7.70 -3.13
C GLU A 16 -3.36 7.09 -3.12
N TYR A 17 -2.92 6.58 -1.97
CA TYR A 17 -1.66 5.86 -1.85
C TYR A 17 -1.60 4.65 -2.80
N HIS A 18 -2.70 3.89 -2.93
CA HIS A 18 -2.78 2.77 -3.85
C HIS A 18 -2.66 3.18 -5.31
N ASP A 19 -3.31 4.27 -5.74
CA ASP A 19 -3.20 4.74 -7.13
C ASP A 19 -1.76 5.22 -7.44
N GLU A 20 -1.16 6.01 -6.54
CA GLU A 20 0.24 6.46 -6.65
C GLU A 20 1.20 5.26 -6.69
N PHE A 21 1.00 4.28 -5.81
CA PHE A 21 1.80 3.06 -5.77
C PHE A 21 1.67 2.25 -7.07
N GLN A 22 0.46 2.08 -7.60
CA GLN A 22 0.24 1.40 -8.88
C GLN A 22 0.89 2.15 -10.04
N ARG A 23 0.84 3.48 -10.02
CA ARG A 23 1.51 4.32 -11.00
C ARG A 23 3.02 4.15 -10.95
N LEU A 24 3.65 4.21 -9.77
CA LEU A 24 5.09 4.02 -9.61
C LEU A 24 5.54 2.58 -9.94
N ALA A 25 4.71 1.59 -9.62
CA ALA A 25 4.93 0.18 -9.95
C ALA A 25 5.02 -0.04 -11.48
N ARG A 26 4.24 0.69 -12.28
CA ARG A 26 4.34 0.62 -13.76
C ARG A 26 5.72 1.04 -14.29
N TYR A 27 6.40 1.95 -13.59
CA TYR A 27 7.74 2.42 -13.97
C TYR A 27 8.86 1.58 -13.34
N SER A 28 8.54 0.66 -12.43
CA SER A 28 9.52 -0.17 -11.71
C SER A 28 9.17 -1.66 -11.83
N PRO A 29 9.01 -2.21 -13.05
CA PRO A 29 8.59 -3.59 -13.24
C PRO A 29 9.55 -4.61 -12.60
N ASP A 30 10.83 -4.29 -12.46
CA ASP A 30 11.82 -5.13 -11.75
C ASP A 30 11.54 -5.24 -10.24
N ASP A 31 11.15 -4.12 -9.61
CA ASP A 31 10.87 -4.03 -8.18
C ASP A 31 9.51 -4.65 -7.82
N VAL A 32 8.55 -4.64 -8.76
CA VAL A 32 7.19 -5.21 -8.60
C VAL A 32 6.90 -6.40 -9.51
N ASN A 33 7.94 -7.12 -9.94
CA ASN A 33 7.84 -8.19 -10.94
C ASN A 33 6.94 -9.36 -10.53
N THR A 34 6.63 -9.47 -9.25
CA THR A 34 5.75 -10.47 -8.65
C THR A 34 4.78 -9.79 -7.72
N GLU A 35 3.56 -10.34 -7.61
CA GLU A 35 2.55 -9.84 -6.68
C GLU A 35 3.07 -9.81 -5.23
N LYS A 36 3.90 -10.79 -4.85
CA LYS A 36 4.54 -10.84 -3.53
C LYS A 36 5.49 -9.66 -3.28
N LYS A 37 6.35 -9.30 -4.23
CA LYS A 37 7.23 -8.12 -4.05
C LYS A 37 6.41 -6.83 -4.03
N LYS A 38 5.42 -6.74 -4.91
CA LYS A 38 4.48 -5.62 -4.94
C LYS A 38 3.80 -5.42 -3.59
N MET A 39 3.38 -6.50 -2.92
CA MET A 39 2.85 -6.45 -1.57
C MET A 39 3.85 -5.95 -0.54
N VAL A 40 5.06 -6.51 -0.52
CA VAL A 40 6.08 -6.14 0.48
C VAL A 40 6.30 -4.63 0.43
N TRP A 41 6.50 -4.08 -0.77
CA TRP A 41 6.67 -2.64 -0.95
C TRP A 41 5.43 -1.84 -0.56
N PHE A 42 4.23 -2.33 -0.88
CA PHE A 42 2.98 -1.67 -0.52
C PHE A 42 2.81 -1.59 0.99
N VAL A 43 2.99 -2.72 1.69
CA VAL A 43 2.84 -2.79 3.16
C VAL A 43 3.95 -2.02 3.86
N GLU A 44 5.19 -2.08 3.36
CA GLU A 44 6.29 -1.30 3.94
C GLU A 44 6.03 0.21 3.89
N GLY A 45 5.33 0.69 2.86
CA GLY A 45 5.00 2.10 2.71
C GLY A 45 3.74 2.56 3.44
N LEU A 46 2.90 1.67 3.97
CA LEU A 46 1.72 2.09 4.77
C LEU A 46 2.15 2.76 6.09
N ASP A 47 1.21 3.41 6.77
CA ASP A 47 1.46 3.87 8.14
C ASP A 47 1.44 2.68 9.12
N GLU A 48 2.27 2.73 10.18
CA GLU A 48 2.36 1.67 11.21
C GLU A 48 1.01 1.14 11.74
N PRO A 49 0.01 1.97 12.09
CA PRO A 49 -1.28 1.46 12.56
C PRO A 49 -2.01 0.60 11.51
N ILE A 50 -1.82 0.89 10.23
CA ILE A 50 -2.44 0.14 9.13
C ILE A 50 -1.65 -1.13 8.87
N LYS A 51 -0.31 -1.08 8.94
CA LYS A 51 0.54 -2.28 8.89
C LYS A 51 0.13 -3.29 9.96
N TYR A 52 -0.11 -2.82 11.18
CA TYR A 52 -0.49 -3.68 12.29
C TYR A 52 -1.86 -4.33 12.05
N LYS A 53 -2.81 -3.58 11.48
CA LYS A 53 -4.14 -4.09 11.14
C LYS A 53 -4.08 -5.14 10.02
N LEU A 54 -3.16 -4.98 9.07
CA LEU A 54 -2.98 -5.89 7.93
C LEU A 54 -2.03 -7.06 8.21
N ALA A 55 -1.28 -7.04 9.32
CA ALA A 55 -0.33 -8.11 9.67
C ALA A 55 -0.99 -9.49 9.85
N SER A 56 -2.31 -9.51 10.09
CA SER A 56 -3.10 -10.74 10.26
C SER A 56 -3.97 -11.08 9.04
N VAL A 57 -3.91 -10.29 7.96
CA VAL A 57 -4.84 -10.39 6.82
C VAL A 57 -4.12 -10.96 5.60
N ASP A 58 -4.74 -11.95 4.97
CA ASP A 58 -4.20 -12.57 3.75
C ASP A 58 -4.30 -11.61 2.56
N TYR A 59 -3.39 -11.66 1.58
CA TYR A 59 -3.30 -10.65 0.51
C TYR A 59 -4.61 -10.40 -0.24
N LYS A 60 -5.33 -11.49 -0.50
CA LYS A 60 -6.60 -11.47 -1.22
C LYS A 60 -7.65 -10.66 -0.45
N ASP A 61 -7.60 -10.75 0.87
CA ASP A 61 -8.42 -10.01 1.80
C ASP A 61 -7.88 -8.62 2.08
N ILE A 62 -6.56 -8.37 2.01
CA ILE A 62 -6.00 -7.01 2.11
C ILE A 62 -6.66 -6.10 1.09
N LYS A 63 -6.84 -6.54 -0.16
CA LYS A 63 -7.50 -5.72 -1.18
C LYS A 63 -8.95 -5.39 -0.81
N ALA A 64 -9.68 -6.33 -0.23
CA ALA A 64 -11.05 -6.12 0.23
C ALA A 64 -11.09 -5.22 1.48
N GLU A 65 -10.15 -5.40 2.40
CA GLU A 65 -9.96 -4.62 3.62
C GLU A 65 -9.58 -3.17 3.30
N LEU A 66 -8.68 -2.94 2.33
CA LEU A 66 -8.31 -1.59 1.87
C LEU A 66 -9.48 -0.83 1.23
N LEU A 67 -10.42 -1.56 0.61
CA LEU A 67 -11.65 -0.99 0.04
C LEU A 67 -12.79 -0.85 1.05
N SER A 68 -12.75 -1.61 2.15
CA SER A 68 -13.72 -1.55 3.26
C SER A 68 -13.31 -0.56 4.35
N ILE A 69 -12.03 -0.21 4.43
CA ILE A 69 -11.54 0.89 5.25
C ILE A 69 -12.12 2.17 4.67
N ASP A 70 -13.16 2.67 5.33
CA ASP A 70 -13.82 3.92 4.97
C ASP A 70 -12.77 5.06 4.88
N PRO A 71 -12.71 5.79 3.75
CA PRO A 71 -11.70 6.84 3.54
C PRO A 71 -11.80 7.98 4.56
N SER A 72 -12.90 8.07 5.32
CA SER A 72 -13.14 9.07 6.37
C SER A 72 -12.71 8.60 7.77
N SER A 73 -12.33 7.33 7.95
CA SER A 73 -11.98 6.75 9.27
C SER A 73 -10.49 6.89 9.65
N ILE A 74 -9.64 7.41 8.75
CA ILE A 74 -8.17 7.54 9.00
C ILE A 74 -7.73 8.99 9.22
N THR A 75 -8.62 9.97 9.05
CA THR A 75 -8.36 11.35 9.48
C THR A 75 -8.83 11.53 10.92
N SER A 76 -7.95 11.31 11.88
CA SER A 76 -8.09 11.80 13.26
C SER A 76 -6.78 12.41 13.72
#